data_AF-A0A2H6JZM6-F1
#
_entry.id   AF-A0A2H6JZM6-F1
#
_cell.length_a   1.000
_cell.length_b   1.000
_cell.length_c   1.000
_cell.angle_alpha   90.00
_cell.angle_beta   90.00
_cell.angle_gamma   90.00
#
_symmetry.space_group_name_H-M   'P 1'
#
loop_
_entity.id
_entity.type
_entity.pdbx_description
1 polymer ?
#
loop_
_entity_poly.entity_id
_entity_poly.type
_entity_poly.pdbx_seq_one_letter_code
_entity_poly.pdbx_strand_id
1 'polypeptide(L)'
;MINPGKALFPALTGLFGISTLYMSQRTILKIPVQHITSTPVEYGKGVAIGSLAGLVSGILPSLGPSQSATIIQSLFKSGGDEKEFLVAMGGVNTANSLFAFLALYLIERSRSGASIAVKEILSPLSQTDMLFIIGVTLFTTFFAAALTLKLAKTAAAHVPKINYRKFSTATIIFLIALTISLTGLKGLLILITASAIGVFVQAAGVNRSTCMTVLMIPTILYFLS
;
A
#
# COMPACT_ATOMS: atom_id res chain seq x y z
N MET A 1 2.35 -24.25 -16.03
CA MET A 1 2.68 -23.46 -14.81
C MET A 1 2.02 -22.09 -14.93
N ILE A 2 1.65 -21.45 -13.82
CA ILE A 2 1.27 -20.02 -13.84
C ILE A 2 2.56 -19.24 -14.07
N ASN A 3 2.54 -18.24 -14.95
CA ASN A 3 3.68 -17.35 -15.12
C ASN A 3 3.98 -16.66 -13.77
N PRO A 4 5.23 -16.65 -13.26
CA PRO A 4 5.57 -16.06 -11.97
C PRO A 4 5.01 -14.64 -11.78
N GLY A 5 5.03 -13.81 -12.83
CA GLY A 5 4.48 -12.46 -12.79
C GLY A 5 2.96 -12.39 -12.57
N LYS A 6 2.23 -13.45 -12.95
CA LYS A 6 0.78 -13.57 -12.75
C LYS A 6 0.42 -14.23 -11.41
N ALA A 7 1.36 -14.88 -10.73
CA ALA A 7 1.11 -15.54 -9.45
C ALA A 7 1.00 -14.54 -8.28
N LEU A 8 1.60 -13.36 -8.43
CA LEU A 8 1.60 -12.30 -7.41
C LEU A 8 0.20 -11.77 -7.10
N PHE A 9 -0.63 -11.58 -8.12
CA PHE A 9 -2.00 -11.08 -7.92
C PHE A 9 -2.81 -11.97 -6.96
N PRO A 10 -3.06 -13.26 -7.25
CA PRO A 10 -3.80 -14.12 -6.33
C PRO A 10 -3.11 -14.30 -4.97
N ALA A 11 -1.78 -14.31 -4.92
CA ALA A 11 -1.06 -14.42 -3.65
C ALA A 11 -1.29 -13.21 -2.74
N LEU A 12 -1.10 -12.00 -3.25
CA LEU A 12 -1.28 -10.77 -2.47
C LEU A 12 -2.75 -10.51 -2.15
N THR A 13 -3.66 -10.79 -3.10
CA THR A 13 -5.10 -10.71 -2.88
C THR A 13 -5.54 -11.68 -1.79
N GLY A 14 -4.99 -12.89 -1.72
CA GLY A 14 -5.29 -13.85 -0.66
C GLY A 14 -4.70 -13.44 0.70
N LEU A 15 -3.39 -13.17 0.73
CA LEU A 15 -2.65 -12.86 1.96
C LEU A 15 -3.18 -11.62 2.68
N PHE A 16 -3.55 -10.57 1.94
CA PHE A 16 -3.93 -9.27 2.51
C PHE A 16 -5.40 -8.89 2.27
N GLY A 17 -5.96 -9.20 1.11
CA GLY A 17 -7.31 -8.78 0.72
C GLY A 17 -8.40 -9.66 1.33
N ILE A 18 -8.55 -10.88 0.80
CA ILE A 18 -9.61 -11.81 1.19
C ILE A 18 -9.48 -12.18 2.67
N SER A 19 -8.26 -12.44 3.16
CA SER A 19 -8.04 -12.75 4.57
C SER A 19 -8.57 -11.66 5.51
N THR A 20 -8.30 -10.38 5.21
CA THR A 20 -8.77 -9.23 6.01
C THR A 20 -10.29 -9.07 5.90
N LEU A 21 -10.83 -9.15 4.69
CA LEU A 21 -12.28 -9.05 4.45
C LEU A 21 -13.04 -10.15 5.18
N TYR A 22 -12.52 -11.38 5.14
CA TYR A 22 -13.09 -12.53 5.83
C TYR A 22 -13.04 -12.36 7.36
N MET A 23 -11.87 -12.02 7.92
CA MET A 23 -11.74 -11.77 9.36
C MET A 23 -12.66 -10.65 9.83
N SER A 24 -12.76 -9.58 9.06
CA SER A 24 -13.61 -8.44 9.42
C SER A 24 -15.11 -8.73 9.33
N GLN A 25 -15.55 -9.77 8.62
CA GLN A 25 -16.95 -10.22 8.68
C GLN A 25 -17.27 -11.00 9.96
N ARG A 26 -16.27 -11.64 10.57
CA ARG A 26 -16.45 -12.42 11.81
C ARG A 26 -16.43 -11.54 13.06
N THR A 27 -15.75 -10.41 12.99
CA THR A 27 -15.79 -9.40 14.06
C THR A 27 -17.07 -8.57 13.91
N ILE A 28 -17.94 -8.58 14.93
CA ILE A 28 -19.10 -7.68 14.98
C ILE A 28 -18.60 -6.27 15.28
N LEU A 29 -18.07 -5.58 14.28
CA LEU A 29 -17.69 -4.18 14.39
C LEU A 29 -18.91 -3.32 14.07
N LYS A 30 -19.56 -2.79 15.10
CA LYS A 30 -20.38 -1.58 14.91
C LYS A 30 -19.40 -0.45 14.62
N ILE A 31 -19.45 0.08 13.40
CA ILE A 31 -18.67 1.25 13.02
C ILE A 31 -19.06 2.39 13.98
N PRO A 32 -18.11 2.96 14.76
CA PRO A 32 -18.42 4.02 15.69
C PRO A 32 -18.85 5.29 14.94
N VAL A 33 -19.69 6.09 15.59
CA VAL A 33 -20.13 7.39 15.04
C VAL A 33 -18.90 8.29 14.89
N GLN A 34 -18.74 8.87 13.70
CA GLN A 34 -17.60 9.73 13.37
C GLN A 34 -17.90 11.16 13.82
N HIS A 35 -17.05 11.71 14.70
CA HIS A 35 -17.08 13.12 15.08
C HIS A 35 -15.96 13.85 14.33
N ILE A 36 -16.31 14.71 13.37
CA ILE A 36 -15.32 15.47 12.59
C ILE A 36 -14.90 16.69 13.42
N THR A 37 -13.79 16.57 14.14
CA THR A 37 -13.18 17.68 14.88
C THR A 37 -11.95 18.19 14.11
N SER A 38 -11.86 19.50 13.91
CA SER A 38 -10.66 20.14 13.37
C SER A 38 -9.79 20.65 14.51
N THR A 39 -9.06 19.75 15.17
CA THR A 39 -7.99 20.18 16.07
C THR A 39 -6.72 20.41 15.25
N PRO A 40 -6.13 21.62 15.26
CA PRO A 40 -4.80 21.81 14.71
C PRO A 40 -3.83 20.99 15.58
N VAL A 41 -3.28 19.92 15.03
CA VAL A 41 -2.24 19.12 15.70
C VAL A 41 -1.08 19.04 14.73
N GLU A 42 0.08 19.45 15.20
CA GLU A 42 1.32 19.37 14.45
C GLU A 42 1.95 17.99 14.65
N TYR A 43 1.74 17.09 13.70
CA TYR A 43 2.37 15.77 13.69
C TYR A 43 3.81 15.83 13.15
N GLY A 44 4.63 16.73 13.70
CA GLY A 44 5.99 16.99 13.21
C GLY A 44 6.90 15.76 13.24
N LYS A 45 6.74 14.89 14.25
CA LYS A 45 7.44 13.61 14.33
C LYS A 45 7.03 12.68 13.19
N GLY A 46 5.73 12.58 12.91
CA GLY A 46 5.22 11.82 11.77
C GLY A 46 5.81 12.29 10.44
N VAL A 47 5.95 13.61 10.25
CA VAL A 47 6.59 14.19 9.06
C VAL A 47 8.07 13.81 8.96
N ALA A 48 8.84 13.94 10.04
CA ALA A 48 10.26 13.57 10.06
C ALA A 48 10.46 12.07 9.81
N ILE A 49 9.69 11.23 10.52
CA ILE A 49 9.69 9.77 10.37
C ILE A 49 9.29 9.38 8.95
N GLY A 50 8.21 9.96 8.42
CA GLY A 50 7.73 9.67 7.07
C GLY A 50 8.74 10.04 5.99
N SER A 51 9.46 11.16 6.17
CA SER A 51 10.51 11.59 5.26
C SER A 51 11.69 10.61 5.28
N LEU A 52 12.19 10.25 6.46
CA LEU A 52 13.30 9.30 6.62
C LEU A 52 12.93 7.88 6.15
N ALA A 53 11.74 7.41 6.55
CA ALA A 53 11.23 6.12 6.12
C ALA A 53 11.00 6.09 4.60
N GLY A 54 10.60 7.22 4.01
CA GLY A 54 10.45 7.39 2.57
C GLY A 54 11.78 7.19 1.82
N LEU A 55 12.87 7.79 2.32
CA LEU A 55 14.21 7.58 1.78
C LEU A 55 14.62 6.11 1.84
N VAL A 56 14.45 5.47 3.01
CA VAL A 56 14.79 4.06 3.21
C VAL A 56 13.97 3.13 2.32
N SER A 57 12.65 3.38 2.22
CA SER A 57 11.74 2.61 1.37
C SER A 57 12.06 2.77 -0.11
N GLY A 58 12.50 3.95 -0.54
CA GLY A 58 12.89 4.22 -1.92
C GLY A 58 14.18 3.52 -2.35
N ILE A 59 15.11 3.32 -1.42
CA ILE A 59 16.39 2.64 -1.69
C ILE A 59 16.22 1.12 -1.66
N LEU A 60 15.47 0.59 -0.68
CA LEU A 60 15.36 -0.85 -0.45
C LEU A 60 14.18 -1.46 -1.22
N PRO A 61 14.43 -2.28 -2.26
CA PRO A 61 13.40 -2.76 -3.20
C PRO A 61 12.32 -3.66 -2.55
N SER A 62 12.56 -4.13 -1.33
CA SER A 62 11.68 -5.05 -0.61
C SER A 62 10.89 -4.42 0.53
N LEU A 63 11.21 -3.19 0.95
CA LEU A 63 10.54 -2.58 2.10
C LEU A 63 9.30 -1.81 1.65
N GLY A 64 8.14 -2.25 2.13
CA GLY A 64 6.89 -1.54 1.95
C GLY A 64 6.74 -0.35 2.90
N PRO A 65 5.79 0.58 2.64
CA PRO A 65 5.65 1.80 3.42
C PRO A 65 5.44 1.58 4.93
N SER A 66 4.63 0.59 5.29
CA SER A 66 4.38 0.24 6.70
C SER A 66 5.62 -0.28 7.40
N GLN A 67 6.43 -1.09 6.71
CA GLN A 67 7.66 -1.66 7.26
C GLN A 67 8.70 -0.57 7.49
N SER A 68 8.91 0.29 6.49
CA SER A 68 9.82 1.43 6.59
C SER A 68 9.39 2.37 7.72
N ALA A 69 8.08 2.69 7.81
CA ALA A 69 7.55 3.55 8.87
C ALA A 69 7.70 2.93 10.27
N THR A 70 7.43 1.62 10.43
CA THR A 70 7.59 0.91 11.71
C THR A 70 9.05 0.84 12.14
N ILE A 71 9.98 0.54 11.23
CA ILE A 71 11.42 0.51 11.53
C ILE A 71 11.87 1.89 12.02
N ILE A 72 11.56 2.97 11.28
CA ILE A 72 11.96 4.31 11.68
C ILE A 72 11.28 4.72 13.00
N GLN A 73 10.00 4.44 13.21
CA GLN A 73 9.32 4.73 14.49
C GLN A 73 9.98 4.05 15.68
N SER A 74 10.41 2.80 15.52
CA SER A 74 11.10 2.06 16.58
C SER A 74 12.44 2.69 16.97
N LEU A 75 13.18 3.24 16.01
CA LEU A 75 14.43 3.96 16.26
C LEU A 75 14.22 5.28 17.00
N PHE A 76 13.13 6.00 16.69
CA PHE A 76 12.79 7.28 17.32
C PHE A 76 12.00 7.16 18.63
N LYS A 77 11.79 5.94 19.16
CA LYS A 77 10.93 5.66 20.33
C LYS A 77 9.58 6.39 20.30
N SER A 78 9.07 6.68 19.11
CA SER A 78 7.78 7.39 18.89
C SER A 78 6.64 6.42 18.61
N GLY A 79 6.79 5.15 19.02
CA GLY A 79 5.73 4.17 18.87
C GLY A 79 4.54 4.51 19.76
N GLY A 80 3.34 4.54 19.19
CA GLY A 80 2.09 4.53 19.97
C GLY A 80 1.02 5.51 19.53
N ASP A 81 1.34 6.60 18.81
CA ASP A 81 0.32 7.49 18.26
C ASP A 81 -0.08 7.05 16.83
N GLU A 82 -1.28 6.49 16.73
CA GLU A 82 -1.89 6.09 15.46
C GLU A 82 -1.92 7.25 14.44
N LYS A 83 -2.09 8.49 14.90
CA LYS A 83 -2.15 9.65 14.02
C LYS A 83 -0.78 10.02 13.46
N GLU A 84 0.27 9.97 14.28
CA GLU A 84 1.65 10.15 13.79
C GLU A 84 2.05 9.03 12.83
N PHE A 85 1.64 7.78 13.09
CA PHE A 85 1.84 6.66 12.16
C PHE A 85 1.16 6.94 10.81
N LEU A 86 -0.08 7.43 10.80
CA LEU A 86 -0.80 7.78 9.58
C LEU A 86 -0.12 8.92 8.79
N VAL A 87 0.39 9.95 9.49
CA VAL A 87 1.16 11.03 8.85
C VAL A 87 2.47 10.51 8.27
N ALA A 88 3.19 9.65 9.00
CA ALA A 88 4.39 9.01 8.50
C ALA A 88 4.12 8.18 7.24
N MET A 89 3.05 7.37 7.23
CA MET A 89 2.63 6.60 6.05
C MET A 89 2.33 7.47 4.84
N GLY A 90 1.67 8.63 5.04
CA GLY A 90 1.45 9.61 3.98
C GLY A 90 2.77 10.16 3.41
N GLY A 91 3.71 10.48 4.28
CA GLY A 91 5.07 10.90 3.90
C GLY A 91 5.81 9.83 3.09
N VAL A 92 5.79 8.58 3.55
CA VAL A 92 6.44 7.46 2.84
C VAL A 92 5.82 7.22 1.47
N ASN A 93 4.49 7.26 1.35
CA ASN A 93 3.83 7.06 0.05
C ASN A 93 4.13 8.20 -0.95
N THR A 94 4.25 9.43 -0.46
CA THR A 94 4.61 10.59 -1.27
C THR A 94 6.05 10.45 -1.76
N ALA A 95 6.98 10.13 -0.85
CA ALA A 95 8.37 9.86 -1.19
C ALA A 95 8.50 8.71 -2.20
N ASN A 96 7.79 7.59 -1.98
CA ASN A 96 7.81 6.43 -2.89
C ASN A 96 7.30 6.79 -4.30
N SER A 97 6.33 7.70 -4.41
CA SER A 97 5.85 8.18 -5.71
C SER A 97 6.93 8.97 -6.46
N LEU A 98 7.65 9.87 -5.79
CA LEU A 98 8.80 10.59 -6.37
C LEU A 98 9.94 9.63 -6.72
N PHE A 99 10.28 8.69 -5.82
CA PHE A 99 11.31 7.69 -6.05
C PHE A 99 11.01 6.75 -7.21
N ALA A 100 9.73 6.47 -7.50
CA ALA A 100 9.36 5.66 -8.67
C ALA A 100 9.76 6.34 -9.98
N PHE A 101 9.62 7.66 -10.09
CA PHE A 101 10.09 8.43 -11.25
C PHE A 101 11.60 8.61 -11.24
N LEU A 102 12.21 8.84 -10.07
CA LEU A 102 13.67 8.95 -9.95
C LEU A 102 14.37 7.64 -10.37
N ALA A 103 13.84 6.49 -9.96
CA ALA A 103 14.35 5.19 -10.37
C ALA A 103 14.20 4.95 -11.87
N LEU A 104 13.11 5.45 -12.47
CA LEU A 104 12.90 5.38 -13.91
C LEU A 104 13.94 6.22 -14.67
N TYR A 105 14.35 7.37 -14.15
CA TYR A 105 15.39 8.20 -14.77
C TYR A 105 16.80 7.67 -14.57
N LEU A 106 17.15 7.24 -13.34
CA LEU A 106 18.52 6.84 -13.02
C LEU A 106 18.86 5.40 -13.46
N ILE A 107 17.89 4.49 -13.37
CA ILE A 107 18.12 3.04 -13.54
C ILE A 107 17.27 2.49 -14.70
N GLU A 108 16.44 3.31 -15.35
CA GLU A 108 15.53 2.92 -16.44
C GLU A 108 14.55 1.79 -16.06
N ARG A 109 14.33 1.59 -14.76
CA ARG A 109 13.44 0.58 -14.20
C ARG A 109 12.22 1.25 -13.59
N SER A 110 11.05 0.90 -14.11
CA SER A 110 9.79 1.33 -13.56
C SER A 110 9.49 0.59 -12.24
N ARG A 111 8.94 1.32 -11.27
CA ARG A 111 8.58 0.80 -9.93
C ARG A 111 7.11 1.00 -9.55
N SER A 112 6.32 1.62 -10.43
CA SER A 112 4.89 1.89 -10.24
C SER A 112 4.17 1.95 -11.58
N GLY A 113 2.86 1.69 -11.61
CA GLY A 113 2.07 1.78 -12.84
C GLY A 113 2.15 3.15 -13.52
N ALA A 114 2.17 4.24 -12.74
CA ALA A 114 2.35 5.59 -13.27
C ALA A 114 3.71 5.77 -13.96
N SER A 115 4.78 5.24 -13.36
CA SER A 115 6.10 5.26 -13.99
C SER A 115 6.19 4.32 -15.21
N ILE A 116 5.40 3.25 -15.30
CA ILE A 116 5.30 2.43 -16.53
C ILE A 116 4.69 3.28 -17.65
N ALA A 117 3.58 3.97 -17.38
CA ALA A 117 2.93 4.81 -18.38
C ALA A 117 3.86 5.95 -18.86
N VAL A 118 4.57 6.61 -17.94
CA VAL A 118 5.57 7.62 -18.32
C VAL A 118 6.71 6.99 -19.12
N LYS A 119 7.17 5.78 -18.74
CA LYS A 119 8.22 5.06 -19.47
C LYS A 119 7.82 4.84 -20.93
N GLU A 120 6.58 4.43 -21.18
CA GLU A 120 6.06 4.15 -22.53
C GLU A 120 5.95 5.41 -23.40
N ILE A 121 5.79 6.60 -22.80
CA ILE A 121 5.56 7.86 -23.54
C ILE A 121 6.85 8.67 -23.69
N LEU A 122 7.72 8.69 -22.68
CA LEU A 122 8.79 9.69 -22.51
C LEU A 122 10.20 9.08 -22.35
N SER A 123 10.41 7.79 -22.59
CA SER A 123 11.75 7.20 -22.44
C SER A 123 12.64 7.35 -23.67
N PRO A 124 13.92 7.71 -23.52
CA PRO A 124 14.63 8.02 -22.27
C PRO A 124 14.29 9.41 -21.71
N LEU A 125 14.22 9.53 -20.38
CA LEU A 125 13.91 10.78 -19.71
C LEU A 125 15.11 11.73 -19.71
N SER A 126 14.91 12.98 -20.15
CA SER A 126 15.91 14.02 -20.01
C SER A 126 15.88 14.66 -18.60
N GLN A 127 16.92 15.43 -18.26
CA GLN A 127 16.94 16.21 -17.01
C GLN A 127 15.78 17.22 -16.94
N THR A 128 15.38 17.79 -18.08
CA THR A 128 14.24 18.72 -18.16
C THR A 128 12.92 18.00 -17.86
N ASP A 129 12.74 16.79 -18.39
CA ASP A 129 11.55 15.98 -18.12
C ASP A 129 11.46 15.60 -16.65
N MET A 130 12.59 15.28 -16.01
CA MET A 130 12.65 14.99 -14.58
C MET A 130 12.25 16.21 -13.74
N LEU A 131 12.80 17.39 -14.03
CA LEU A 131 12.43 18.63 -13.33
C LEU A 131 10.93 18.94 -13.49
N PHE A 132 10.40 18.73 -14.70
CA PHE A 132 8.99 18.88 -14.98
C PHE A 132 8.14 17.88 -14.18
N ILE A 133 8.51 16.59 -14.14
CA ILE A 133 7.80 15.55 -13.38
C ILE A 133 7.80 15.87 -11.87
N ILE A 134 8.93 16.35 -11.31
CA ILE A 134 9.00 16.76 -9.91
C ILE A 134 8.04 17.93 -9.66
N GLY A 135 8.04 18.94 -10.52
CA GLY A 135 7.13 20.09 -10.42
C GLY A 135 5.66 19.66 -10.47
N VAL A 136 5.29 18.81 -11.43
CA VAL A 136 3.94 18.26 -11.55
C VAL A 136 3.57 17.40 -10.34
N THR A 137 4.49 16.58 -9.83
CA THR A 137 4.22 15.73 -8.67
C THR A 137 3.97 16.56 -7.42
N LEU A 138 4.77 17.61 -7.17
CA LEU A 138 4.55 18.52 -6.03
C LEU A 138 3.23 19.27 -6.16
N PHE A 139 2.94 19.81 -7.35
CA PHE A 139 1.69 20.51 -7.62
C PHE A 139 0.47 19.59 -7.43
N THR A 140 0.48 18.41 -8.04
CA THR A 140 -0.63 17.44 -7.93
C THR A 140 -0.79 16.91 -6.51
N THR A 141 0.29 16.71 -5.75
CA THR A 141 0.23 16.27 -4.34
C THR A 141 -0.52 17.26 -3.47
N PHE A 142 -0.34 18.57 -3.69
CA PHE A 142 -1.08 19.61 -2.96
C PHE A 142 -2.61 19.48 -3.17
N PHE A 143 -3.05 19.37 -4.43
CA PHE A 143 -4.48 19.17 -4.74
C PHE A 143 -4.98 17.80 -4.27
N ALA A 144 -4.16 16.75 -4.37
CA ALA A 144 -4.49 15.41 -3.90
C ALA A 144 -4.74 15.40 -2.40
N ALA A 145 -3.95 16.14 -1.60
CA ALA A 145 -4.18 16.27 -0.17
C ALA A 145 -5.55 16.92 0.13
N ALA A 146 -5.87 18.04 -0.52
CA ALA A 146 -7.16 18.71 -0.36
C ALA A 146 -8.34 17.81 -0.78
N LEU A 147 -8.21 17.13 -1.93
CA LEU A 147 -9.22 16.19 -2.42
C LEU A 147 -9.40 14.99 -1.48
N THR A 148 -8.30 14.44 -0.96
CA THR A 148 -8.31 13.34 -0.01
C THR A 148 -9.07 13.72 1.26
N LEU A 149 -8.86 14.93 1.80
CA LEU A 149 -9.62 15.41 2.97
C LEU A 149 -11.12 15.51 2.68
N LYS A 150 -11.51 15.99 1.49
CA LYS A 150 -12.93 16.08 1.08
C LYS A 150 -13.55 14.69 0.92
N LEU A 151 -12.85 13.77 0.26
CA LEU A 151 -13.28 12.39 0.08
C LEU A 151 -13.35 11.64 1.42
N ALA A 152 -12.40 11.84 2.32
CA ALA A 152 -12.39 11.23 3.64
C ALA A 152 -13.60 11.65 4.48
N LYS A 153 -13.94 12.94 4.52
CA LYS A 153 -15.15 13.43 5.20
C LYS A 153 -16.43 12.84 4.60
N THR A 154 -16.48 12.76 3.27
CA THR A 154 -17.62 12.18 2.55
C THR A 154 -17.76 10.69 2.85
N ALA A 155 -16.65 9.95 2.80
CA ALA A 155 -16.61 8.53 3.14
C ALA A 155 -17.02 8.29 4.60
N ALA A 156 -16.48 9.07 5.56
CA ALA A 156 -16.82 8.97 6.98
C ALA A 156 -18.33 9.14 7.25
N ALA A 157 -19.04 9.98 6.48
CA ALA A 157 -20.48 10.16 6.59
C ALA A 157 -21.31 9.00 5.99
N HIS A 158 -20.78 8.28 5.00
CA HIS A 158 -21.49 7.22 4.29
C HIS A 158 -21.17 5.81 4.81
N VAL A 159 -19.94 5.57 5.28
CA VAL A 159 -19.47 4.27 5.79
C VAL A 159 -20.39 3.68 6.87
N PRO A 160 -20.94 4.45 7.84
CA PRO A 160 -21.88 3.91 8.82
C PRO A 160 -23.19 3.36 8.23
N LYS A 161 -23.59 3.84 7.03
CA LYS A 161 -24.83 3.41 6.35
C LYS A 161 -24.62 2.13 5.53
N ILE A 162 -23.39 1.72 5.29
CA ILE A 162 -23.06 0.56 4.46
C ILE A 162 -23.14 -0.70 5.31
N ASN A 163 -23.89 -1.70 4.83
CA ASN A 163 -23.83 -3.03 5.43
C ASN A 163 -22.46 -3.65 5.14
N TYR A 164 -21.58 -3.60 6.13
CA TYR A 164 -20.20 -4.05 6.02
C TYR A 164 -20.07 -5.50 5.52
N ARG A 165 -20.97 -6.39 5.95
CA ARG A 165 -20.96 -7.80 5.54
C ARG A 165 -21.30 -7.97 4.05
N LYS A 166 -22.34 -7.27 3.57
CA LYS A 166 -22.71 -7.29 2.13
C LYS A 166 -21.59 -6.71 1.27
N PHE A 167 -21.03 -5.59 1.69
CA PHE A 167 -19.92 -4.94 0.99
C PHE A 167 -18.69 -5.85 0.90
N SER A 168 -18.24 -6.37 2.05
CA SER A 168 -17.10 -7.29 2.12
C SER A 168 -17.32 -8.56 1.28
N THR A 169 -18.52 -9.15 1.32
CA THR A 169 -18.85 -10.33 0.51
C THR A 169 -18.81 -10.02 -0.99
N ALA A 170 -19.37 -8.88 -1.41
CA ALA A 170 -19.30 -8.44 -2.80
C ALA A 170 -17.85 -8.23 -3.26
N THR A 171 -17.00 -7.63 -2.43
CA THR A 171 -15.57 -7.46 -2.73
C THR A 171 -14.85 -8.80 -2.85
N ILE A 172 -15.11 -9.78 -1.99
CA ILE A 172 -14.52 -11.12 -2.10
C ILE A 172 -14.90 -11.78 -3.41
N ILE A 173 -16.19 -11.76 -3.78
CA ILE A 173 -16.69 -12.33 -5.05
C ILE A 173 -16.00 -11.64 -6.24
N PHE A 174 -15.91 -10.31 -6.21
CA PHE A 174 -15.23 -9.54 -7.24
C PHE A 174 -13.74 -9.90 -7.37
N LEU A 175 -13.03 -10.06 -6.26
CA LEU A 175 -11.62 -10.45 -6.26
C LEU A 175 -11.41 -11.88 -6.77
N ILE A 176 -12.31 -12.80 -6.47
CA ILE A 176 -12.29 -14.17 -7.03
C ILE A 176 -12.52 -14.11 -8.54
N ALA A 177 -13.51 -13.34 -9.01
CA ALA A 177 -13.80 -13.19 -10.43
C ALA A 177 -12.61 -12.57 -11.20
N LEU A 178 -11.98 -11.52 -10.64
CA LEU A 178 -10.77 -10.94 -11.20
C LEU A 178 -9.61 -11.94 -11.24
N THR A 179 -9.45 -12.74 -10.19
CA THR A 179 -8.40 -13.77 -10.15
C THR A 179 -8.58 -14.78 -11.27
N ILE A 180 -9.81 -15.27 -11.46
CA ILE A 180 -10.14 -16.21 -12.54
C ILE A 180 -9.89 -15.57 -13.92
N SER A 181 -10.30 -14.31 -14.11
CA SER A 181 -10.13 -13.60 -15.38
C SER A 181 -8.65 -13.38 -15.74
N LEU A 182 -7.81 -12.99 -14.77
CA LEU A 182 -6.41 -12.64 -15.02
C LEU A 182 -5.46 -13.84 -15.04
N THR A 183 -5.74 -14.87 -14.24
CA THR A 183 -4.81 -15.98 -13.98
C THR A 183 -5.38 -17.37 -14.27
N GLY A 184 -6.67 -17.44 -14.61
CA GLY A 184 -7.40 -18.70 -14.83
C GLY A 184 -7.70 -19.44 -13.52
N LEU A 185 -8.29 -20.63 -13.65
CA LEU A 185 -8.66 -21.46 -12.49
C LEU A 185 -7.47 -21.84 -11.61
N LYS A 186 -6.26 -21.96 -12.18
CA LYS A 186 -5.06 -22.34 -11.42
C LYS A 186 -4.71 -21.29 -10.37
N GLY A 187 -4.95 -20.00 -10.63
CA GLY A 187 -4.68 -18.94 -9.66
C GLY A 187 -5.59 -18.99 -8.45
N LEU A 188 -6.75 -19.66 -8.55
CA LEU A 188 -7.64 -19.87 -7.43
C LEU A 188 -7.00 -20.73 -6.33
N LEU A 189 -6.17 -21.71 -6.69
CA LEU A 189 -5.42 -22.50 -5.72
C LEU A 189 -4.45 -21.62 -4.91
N ILE A 190 -3.71 -20.75 -5.60
CA ILE A 190 -2.83 -19.77 -4.95
C ILE A 190 -3.66 -18.87 -4.04
N LEU A 191 -4.76 -18.33 -4.54
CA LEU A 191 -5.64 -17.44 -3.77
C LEU A 191 -6.15 -18.10 -2.49
N ILE A 192 -6.60 -19.37 -2.56
CA ILE A 192 -7.09 -20.12 -1.40
C ILE A 192 -5.97 -20.35 -0.38
N THR A 193 -4.82 -20.85 -0.82
CA THR A 193 -3.67 -21.10 0.09
C THR A 193 -3.18 -19.82 0.75
N ALA A 194 -3.02 -18.74 -0.03
CA ALA A 194 -2.65 -17.43 0.45
C ALA A 194 -3.67 -16.86 1.44
N SER A 195 -4.97 -17.03 1.16
CA SER A 195 -6.04 -16.61 2.08
C SER A 195 -5.98 -17.36 3.40
N ALA A 196 -5.76 -18.68 3.37
CA ALA A 196 -5.62 -19.50 4.57
C ALA A 196 -4.42 -19.04 5.43
N ILE A 197 -3.26 -18.79 4.81
CA ILE A 197 -2.08 -18.24 5.49
C ILE A 197 -2.39 -16.86 6.08
N GLY A 198 -3.00 -15.97 5.31
CA GLY A 198 -3.33 -14.62 5.77
C GLY A 198 -4.34 -14.60 6.93
N VAL A 199 -5.30 -15.53 6.94
CA VAL A 199 -6.24 -15.71 8.06
C VAL A 199 -5.51 -16.25 9.28
N PHE A 200 -4.62 -17.24 9.10
CA PHE A 200 -3.82 -17.82 10.18
C PHE A 200 -2.95 -16.76 10.87
N VAL A 201 -2.21 -15.94 10.12
CA VAL A 201 -1.35 -14.88 10.68
C VAL A 201 -2.17 -13.89 11.52
N GLN A 202 -3.35 -13.49 11.03
CA GLN A 202 -4.24 -12.60 11.76
C GLN A 202 -4.83 -13.23 13.02
N ALA A 203 -5.24 -14.50 12.94
CA ALA A 203 -5.79 -15.24 14.08
C ALA A 203 -4.74 -15.52 15.16
N ALA A 204 -3.48 -15.69 14.77
CA ALA A 204 -2.34 -15.89 15.67
C ALA A 204 -1.86 -14.60 16.36
N GLY A 205 -2.45 -13.43 16.03
CA GLY A 205 -2.03 -12.14 16.60
C GLY A 205 -0.66 -11.66 16.09
N VAL A 206 -0.14 -12.25 15.03
CA VAL A 206 1.16 -11.88 14.43
C VAL A 206 0.97 -10.68 13.50
N ASN A 207 1.97 -9.81 13.45
CA ASN A 207 1.92 -8.65 12.56
C ASN A 207 1.81 -9.09 11.08
N ARG A 208 0.82 -8.55 10.35
CA ARG A 208 0.56 -8.84 8.94
C ARG A 208 1.76 -8.53 8.03
N SER A 209 2.62 -7.63 8.48
CA SER A 209 3.94 -7.34 7.92
C SER A 209 4.76 -8.61 7.61
N THR A 210 4.63 -9.67 8.41
CA THR A 210 5.31 -10.96 8.18
C THR A 210 4.88 -11.63 6.86
N CYS A 211 3.66 -11.39 6.37
CA CYS A 211 3.22 -11.92 5.09
C CYS A 211 4.00 -11.33 3.89
N MET A 212 4.64 -10.16 4.05
CA MET A 212 5.46 -9.55 2.98
C MET A 212 6.76 -10.33 2.71
N THR A 213 7.12 -11.29 3.56
CA THR A 213 8.24 -12.22 3.33
C THR A 213 8.11 -12.97 2.00
N VAL A 214 6.89 -13.16 1.49
CA VAL A 214 6.62 -13.71 0.15
C VAL A 214 7.29 -12.93 -0.98
N LEU A 215 7.50 -11.62 -0.79
CA LEU A 215 8.22 -10.75 -1.73
C LEU A 215 9.69 -10.60 -1.34
N MET A 216 9.95 -10.47 -0.05
CA MET A 216 11.28 -10.17 0.47
C MET A 216 12.30 -11.28 0.21
N ILE A 217 11.95 -12.54 0.49
CA ILE A 217 12.89 -13.65 0.30
C ILE A 217 13.27 -13.80 -1.18
N PRO A 218 12.33 -13.88 -2.14
CA PRO A 218 12.70 -14.01 -3.56
C PRO A 218 13.53 -12.82 -4.06
N THR A 219 13.22 -11.60 -3.62
CA THR A 219 13.94 -10.40 -4.04
C THR A 219 15.38 -10.40 -3.52
N ILE A 220 15.60 -10.77 -2.26
CA ILE A 220 16.95 -10.87 -1.68
C ILE A 220 17.76 -11.95 -2.40
N LEU A 221 17.16 -13.12 -2.63
CA LEU A 221 17.83 -14.21 -3.36
C LEU A 221 18.22 -13.79 -4.78
N TYR A 222 17.34 -13.08 -5.48
CA TYR A 222 17.60 -12.59 -6.83
C TYR A 222 18.76 -11.58 -6.90
N PHE A 223 18.93 -10.73 -5.88
CA PHE A 223 20.06 -9.79 -5.84
C PHE A 223 21.37 -10.43 -5.34
N LEU A 224 21.30 -11.58 -4.68
CA LEU A 224 22.46 -12.31 -4.20
C LEU A 224 23.02 -13.30 -5.24
N SER A 225 22.17 -13.78 -6.16
CA SER A 225 22.54 -14.63 -7.31
C SER A 225 23.04 -13.83 -8.49
#